data_AF-A0A7K4LDB6-F1
#
_entry.id   AF-A0A7K4LDB6-F1
#
_cell.length_a   1.000
_cell.length_b   1.000
_cell.length_c   1.000
_cell.angle_alpha   90.00
_cell.angle_beta   90.00
_cell.angle_gamma   90.00
#
_symmetry.space_group_name_H-M   'P 1'
#
loop_
_entity.id
_entity.type
_entity.pdbx_description
1 polymer ?
#
loop_
_entity_poly.entity_id
_entity_poly.type
_entity_poly.pdbx_seq_one_letter_code
_entity_poly.pdbx_strand_id
1 'polypeptide(L)'
;ARVNCSEYFPIFVSLLWVAGIFFHQGAAAASGLLYLCARLQYFRGYARAPHARLGPLYASARLLWLLLGLAVAGLLGHFLP
;
A
#
# COMPACT_ATOMS: atom_id res chain seq x y z
N ALA A 1 -2.11 -16.77 4.28
CA ALA A 1 -2.05 -15.44 3.64
C ALA A 1 -3.29 -14.56 3.84
N ARG A 2 -4.54 -15.10 3.87
CA ARG A 2 -5.79 -14.30 3.91
C ARG A 2 -5.89 -13.34 5.08
N VAL A 3 -5.71 -13.81 6.32
CA VAL A 3 -5.82 -12.99 7.54
C VAL A 3 -4.90 -11.78 7.49
N ASN A 4 -3.62 -11.99 7.15
CA ASN A 4 -2.66 -10.90 7.00
C ASN A 4 -3.12 -9.86 5.97
N CYS A 5 -3.57 -10.28 4.78
CA CYS A 5 -4.08 -9.31 3.80
C CYS A 5 -5.29 -8.52 4.32
N SER A 6 -6.20 -9.16 5.06
CA SER A 6 -7.37 -8.50 5.66
C SER A 6 -7.00 -7.52 6.76
N GLU A 7 -5.98 -7.80 7.57
CA GLU A 7 -5.50 -6.90 8.64
C GLU A 7 -4.89 -5.61 8.06
N TYR A 8 -4.13 -5.72 6.97
CA TYR A 8 -3.51 -4.55 6.32
C TYR A 8 -4.45 -3.80 5.35
N PHE A 9 -5.60 -4.37 5.00
CA PHE A 9 -6.49 -3.77 4.01
C PHE A 9 -7.11 -2.43 4.48
N PRO A 10 -7.62 -2.29 5.72
CA PRO A 10 -8.10 -1.01 6.22
C PRO A 10 -7.02 0.07 6.21
N ILE A 11 -5.79 -0.26 6.64
CA ILE A 11 -4.64 0.67 6.63
C ILE A 11 -4.36 1.15 5.21
N PHE A 12 -4.32 0.22 4.25
CA PHE A 12 -4.15 0.55 2.84
C PHE A 12 -5.23 1.50 2.33
N VAL A 13 -6.51 1.21 2.60
CA VAL A 13 -7.63 2.05 2.14
C VAL A 13 -7.53 3.44 2.74
N SER A 14 -7.25 3.57 4.03
CA SER A 14 -7.07 4.86 4.69
C SER A 14 -5.96 5.68 4.02
N LEU A 15 -4.78 5.09 3.81
CA LEU A 15 -3.66 5.79 3.19
C LEU A 15 -3.92 6.13 1.71
N LEU A 16 -4.56 5.24 0.97
CA LEU A 16 -4.92 5.46 -0.44
C LEU A 16 -5.81 6.69 -0.59
N TRP A 17 -6.87 6.79 0.22
CA TRP A 17 -7.81 7.91 0.15
C TRP A 17 -7.17 9.21 0.59
N VAL A 18 -6.43 9.22 1.72
CA VAL A 18 -5.77 10.43 2.20
C VAL A 18 -4.72 10.92 1.19
N ALA A 19 -3.86 10.04 0.68
CA ALA A 19 -2.88 10.41 -0.35
C ALA A 19 -3.55 10.87 -1.66
N GLY A 20 -4.67 10.26 -2.05
CA GLY A 20 -5.39 10.63 -3.26
C GLY A 20 -6.04 12.01 -3.18
N ILE A 21 -6.63 12.35 -2.02
CA ILE A 21 -7.32 13.63 -1.79
C ILE A 21 -6.33 14.76 -1.54
N PHE A 22 -5.35 14.54 -0.66
CA PHE A 22 -4.48 15.62 -0.17
C PHE A 22 -3.19 15.80 -0.97
N PHE A 23 -2.75 14.80 -1.74
CA PHE A 23 -1.51 14.88 -2.51
C PHE A 23 -1.76 14.84 -4.03
N HIS A 24 -2.09 13.67 -4.57
CA HIS A 24 -2.35 13.52 -6.00
C HIS A 24 -3.08 12.22 -6.32
N GLN A 25 -4.28 12.33 -6.89
CA GLN A 25 -5.14 11.18 -7.19
C GLN A 25 -4.47 10.13 -8.10
N GLY A 26 -3.82 10.55 -9.19
CA GLY A 26 -3.13 9.65 -10.12
C GLY A 26 -1.97 8.87 -9.49
N ALA A 27 -1.06 9.54 -8.77
CA ALA A 27 0.06 8.90 -8.07
C ALA A 27 -0.42 7.91 -6.98
N ALA A 28 -1.44 8.28 -6.21
CA ALA A 28 -2.04 7.40 -5.21
C ALA A 28 -2.69 6.16 -5.87
N ALA A 29 -3.46 6.34 -6.94
CA ALA A 29 -4.10 5.24 -7.66
C ALA A 29 -3.08 4.27 -8.29
N ALA A 30 -2.03 4.79 -8.94
CA ALA A 30 -0.96 3.98 -9.50
C ALA A 30 -0.22 3.17 -8.42
N SER A 31 0.13 3.82 -7.31
CA SER A 31 0.77 3.17 -6.15
C SER A 31 -0.14 2.11 -5.52
N GLY A 32 -1.44 2.38 -5.43
CA GLY A 32 -2.43 1.45 -4.91
C GLY A 32 -2.64 0.22 -5.80
N LEU A 33 -2.63 0.38 -7.12
CA LEU A 33 -2.69 -0.74 -8.05
C LEU A 33 -1.46 -1.65 -7.91
N LEU A 34 -0.27 -1.04 -7.84
CA LEU A 34 0.97 -1.79 -7.58
C LEU A 34 0.91 -2.53 -6.24
N TYR A 35 0.33 -1.92 -5.19
CA TYR A 35 0.18 -2.55 -3.88
C TYR A 35 -0.70 -3.81 -3.97
N LEU A 36 -1.84 -3.72 -4.66
CA LEU A 36 -2.74 -4.85 -4.88
C LEU A 36 -2.06 -5.95 -5.70
N CYS A 37 -1.31 -5.60 -6.75
CA CYS A 37 -0.52 -6.55 -7.53
C CYS A 37 0.54 -7.27 -6.67
N ALA A 38 1.24 -6.55 -5.80
CA ALA A 38 2.20 -7.15 -4.86
C ALA A 38 1.49 -8.07 -3.84
N ARG A 39 0.32 -7.69 -3.34
CA ARG A 39 -0.48 -8.53 -2.42
C ARG A 39 -1.05 -9.78 -3.10
N LEU A 40 -1.41 -9.71 -4.38
CA LEU A 40 -1.80 -10.88 -5.16
C LEU A 40 -0.63 -11.85 -5.32
N GLN A 41 0.56 -11.33 -5.62
CA GLN A 41 1.79 -12.13 -5.69
C GLN A 41 2.15 -12.73 -4.32
N TYR A 42 1.97 -11.98 -3.23
CA TYR A 42 2.14 -12.49 -1.86
C TYR A 42 1.22 -13.67 -1.57
N PHE A 43 -0.06 -13.54 -1.92
CA PHE A 43 -1.05 -14.60 -1.68
C PHE A 43 -0.71 -15.87 -2.48
N ARG A 44 -0.39 -15.72 -3.78
CA ARG A 44 0.01 -16.83 -4.66
C ARG A 44 1.32 -17.47 -4.23
N GLY A 45 2.31 -16.67 -3.86
CA GLY A 45 3.61 -17.13 -3.36
C GLY A 45 3.48 -17.93 -2.06
N TYR A 46 2.73 -17.38 -1.10
CA TYR A 46 2.47 -18.05 0.18
C TYR A 46 1.75 -19.39 0.02
N ALA A 47 0.81 -19.50 -0.94
CA ALA A 47 0.09 -20.72 -1.21
C ALA A 47 0.98 -21.82 -1.81
N ARG A 48 2.05 -21.46 -2.54
CA ARG A 48 3.00 -22.41 -3.14
C ARG A 48 4.11 -22.81 -2.18
N ALA A 49 4.70 -21.85 -1.48
CA ALA A 49 5.79 -22.09 -0.55
C ALA A 49 5.86 -20.98 0.53
N PRO A 50 6.07 -21.32 1.81
CA PRO A 50 6.14 -20.32 2.89
C PRO A 50 7.20 -19.24 2.66
N HIS A 51 8.33 -19.59 2.02
CA HIS A 51 9.45 -18.68 1.75
C HIS A 51 9.21 -17.74 0.57
N ALA A 52 8.39 -18.15 -0.41
CA ALA A 52 8.07 -17.35 -1.60
C ALA A 52 7.21 -16.11 -1.29
N ARG A 53 6.79 -15.93 -0.03
CA ARG A 53 6.04 -14.77 0.44
C ARG A 53 6.90 -13.53 0.66
N LEU A 54 8.19 -13.69 0.93
CA LEU A 54 9.03 -12.61 1.48
C LEU A 54 9.24 -11.47 0.48
N GLY A 55 9.60 -11.76 -0.77
CA GLY A 55 9.79 -10.75 -1.81
C GLY A 55 8.53 -9.88 -2.02
N PRO A 56 7.37 -10.49 -2.31
CA PRO A 56 6.11 -9.75 -2.45
C PRO A 56 5.67 -9.01 -1.17
N LEU A 57 5.98 -9.53 0.00
CA LEU A 57 5.71 -8.85 1.28
C LEU A 57 6.48 -7.54 1.37
N TYR A 58 7.80 -7.56 1.14
CA TYR A 58 8.64 -6.35 1.15
C TYR A 58 8.22 -5.35 0.07
N ALA A 59 7.84 -5.82 -1.12
CA ALA A 59 7.31 -4.96 -2.18
C ALA A 59 6.01 -4.26 -1.73
N SER A 60 5.05 -5.01 -1.16
CA SER A 60 3.81 -4.44 -0.65
C SER A 60 4.03 -3.46 0.51
N ALA A 61 5.01 -3.73 1.38
CA ALA A 61 5.36 -2.85 2.48
C ALA A 61 5.96 -1.52 1.98
N ARG A 62 6.87 -1.55 0.99
CA ARG A 62 7.44 -0.33 0.39
C ARG A 62 6.37 0.57 -0.24
N LEU A 63 5.38 -0.02 -0.91
CA LEU A 63 4.27 0.72 -1.51
C LEU A 63 3.33 1.32 -0.45
N LEU A 64 3.13 0.62 0.67
CA LEU A 64 2.36 1.15 1.79
C LEU A 64 3.09 2.32 2.46
N TRP A 65 4.42 2.22 2.64
CA TRP A 65 5.25 3.32 3.12
C TRP A 65 5.27 4.52 2.16
N LEU A 66 5.27 4.27 0.85
CA LEU A 66 5.13 5.33 -0.16
C LEU A 66 3.79 6.06 0.01
N LEU A 67 2.67 5.33 0.09
CA LEU A 67 1.34 5.94 0.31
C LEU A 67 1.27 6.73 1.61
N LEU A 68 1.91 6.24 2.69
CA LEU A 68 2.04 6.99 3.93
C LEU A 68 2.82 8.30 3.74
N GLY A 69 3.96 8.25 3.05
CA GLY A 69 4.75 9.44 2.74
C GLY A 69 3.96 10.47 1.92
N LEU A 70 3.22 10.03 0.92
CA LEU A 70 2.35 10.89 0.10
C LEU A 70 1.22 11.51 0.94
N ALA A 71 0.57 10.72 1.79
CA ALA A 71 -0.48 11.20 2.69
C ALA A 71 0.05 12.25 3.66
N VAL A 72 1.20 11.99 4.31
CA VAL A 72 1.85 12.96 5.21
C VAL A 72 2.26 14.22 4.45
N ALA A 73 2.88 14.10 3.28
CA ALA A 73 3.26 15.26 2.48
C ALA A 73 2.05 16.11 2.07
N GLY A 74 0.94 15.47 1.66
CA GLY A 74 -0.29 16.17 1.31
C GLY A 74 -0.92 16.89 2.51
N LEU A 75 -0.95 16.26 3.68
CA LEU A 75 -1.44 16.90 4.91
C LEU A 75 -0.53 18.04 5.35
N LEU A 76 0.80 17.88 5.29
CA LEU A 76 1.74 18.95 5.60
C LEU A 76 1.54 20.14 4.65
N GLY A 77 1.41 19.92 3.35
CA GLY A 77 1.14 20.99 2.39
C GLY A 77 -0.23 21.65 2.55
N HIS A 78 -1.19 20.98 3.22
CA HIS A 78 -2.50 21.54 3.50
C HIS A 78 -2.55 22.35 4.80
N PHE A 79 -1.81 21.91 5.84
CA PHE A 79 -1.88 22.49 7.18
C PHE A 79 -0.68 23.37 7.56
N LEU A 80 0.49 23.17 6.94
CA LEU A 80 1.62 24.09 7.10
C LEU A 80 1.56 25.11 5.95
N PRO A 81 1.52 26.41 6.27
CA PRO A 81 1.55 27.49 5.27
C PRO A 81 2.89 27.59 4.54
#